data_AF-A0A934HWZ3-F1
#
_entry.id   AF-A0A934HWZ3-F1
#
_cell.length_a   1.000
_cell.length_b   1.000
_cell.length_c   1.000
_cell.angle_alpha   90.00
_cell.angle_beta   90.00
_cell.angle_gamma   90.00
#
_symmetry.space_group_name_H-M   'P 1'
#
loop_
_entity.id
_entity.type
_entity.pdbx_description
1 polymer ?
#
loop_
_entity_poly.entity_id
_entity_poly.type
_entity_poly.pdbx_seq_one_letter_code
_entity_poly.pdbx_strand_id
1 'polypeptide(L)'
;MTVLLLDPASPTLIPAEVIAAAAEAGHTVAFGGSVPGVVRKLVLGCGLRESIAGSATVWVDTDPGSPETLRRSAAGEKIRGPGASGIAAARVVMTRALRIGEWERGQDHVSLLPYLREETEEFAAAARAHADGAGTATELRGELADVLLQVLFHAEIAARRGDFDLDDVADSFTSKLRRRAPYLFDGTSATVPVEQQESLWQAAKSRGG
;
A
#
# COMPACT_ATOMS: atom_id res chain seq x y z
N MET A 1 17.72 -2.45 -12.74
CA MET A 1 17.66 -3.54 -11.75
C MET A 1 16.36 -3.37 -10.98
N THR A 2 15.68 -4.48 -10.73
CA THR A 2 14.27 -4.47 -10.33
C THR A 2 14.07 -5.41 -9.15
N VAL A 3 13.34 -4.94 -8.14
CA VAL A 3 12.85 -5.79 -7.05
C VAL A 3 11.41 -6.16 -7.37
N LEU A 4 11.13 -7.45 -7.51
CA LEU A 4 9.81 -8.01 -7.65
C LEU A 4 9.34 -8.50 -6.27
N LEU A 5 8.62 -7.63 -5.56
CA LEU A 5 8.02 -7.97 -4.29
C LEU A 5 6.61 -8.54 -4.51
N LEU A 6 6.47 -9.84 -4.27
CA LEU A 6 5.20 -10.56 -4.39
C LEU A 6 4.46 -10.50 -3.06
N ASP A 7 3.12 -10.50 -3.13
CA ASP A 7 2.28 -10.57 -1.94
C ASP A 7 2.46 -11.91 -1.20
N PRO A 8 2.86 -11.93 0.08
CA PRO A 8 2.93 -13.15 0.88
C PRO A 8 1.61 -13.94 0.95
N ALA A 9 0.46 -13.27 0.91
CA ALA A 9 -0.86 -13.91 0.95
C ALA A 9 -1.24 -14.53 -0.40
N SER A 10 -0.66 -14.04 -1.49
CA SER A 10 -0.92 -14.52 -2.85
C SER A 10 0.38 -14.58 -3.69
N PRO A 11 1.38 -15.38 -3.27
CA PRO A 11 2.73 -15.31 -3.84
C PRO A 11 2.81 -15.86 -5.27
N THR A 12 1.74 -16.52 -5.73
CA THR A 12 1.60 -17.01 -7.12
C THR A 12 1.01 -15.96 -8.07
N LEU A 13 0.50 -14.83 -7.56
CA LEU A 13 0.25 -13.68 -8.42
C LEU A 13 1.62 -13.11 -8.77
N ILE A 14 2.03 -13.30 -10.02
CA ILE A 14 3.29 -12.79 -10.56
C ILE A 14 2.90 -11.83 -11.68
N PRO A 15 3.49 -10.63 -11.77
CA PRO A 15 3.11 -9.68 -12.81
C PRO A 15 3.78 -10.11 -14.10
N ALA A 16 3.03 -10.83 -14.92
CA ALA A 16 3.51 -11.54 -16.09
C ALA A 16 4.25 -10.60 -17.06
N GLU A 17 3.76 -9.36 -17.20
CA GLU A 17 4.37 -8.33 -18.04
C GLU A 17 5.79 -7.95 -17.60
N VAL A 18 6.05 -7.88 -16.29
CA VAL A 18 7.38 -7.53 -15.76
C VAL A 18 8.35 -8.69 -15.98
N ILE A 19 7.90 -9.92 -15.74
CA ILE A 19 8.72 -11.12 -15.94
C ILE A 19 9.02 -11.33 -17.42
N ALA A 20 8.03 -11.19 -18.31
CA ALA A 20 8.20 -11.33 -19.74
C ALA A 20 9.21 -10.30 -20.29
N ALA A 21 9.03 -9.01 -19.96
CA ALA A 21 9.95 -7.96 -20.38
C ALA A 21 11.39 -8.19 -19.87
N ALA A 22 11.54 -8.70 -18.64
CA ALA A 22 12.84 -9.04 -18.10
C ALA A 22 13.49 -10.23 -18.82
N ALA A 23 12.71 -11.27 -19.14
CA ALA A 23 13.19 -12.42 -19.90
C ALA A 23 13.64 -12.01 -21.31
N GLU A 24 12.85 -11.21 -22.02
CA GLU A 24 13.18 -10.67 -23.34
C GLU A 24 14.46 -9.81 -23.32
N ALA A 25 14.66 -9.01 -22.27
CA ALA A 25 15.86 -8.22 -22.06
C ALA A 25 17.09 -9.04 -21.62
N GLY A 26 16.96 -10.37 -21.48
CA GLY A 26 18.05 -11.26 -21.08
C GLY A 26 18.50 -11.09 -19.63
N HIS A 27 17.64 -10.53 -18.78
CA HIS A 27 17.91 -10.34 -17.36
C HIS A 27 18.06 -11.66 -16.61
N THR A 28 18.73 -11.57 -15.45
CA THR A 28 18.95 -12.70 -14.54
C THR A 28 18.14 -12.50 -13.27
N VAL A 29 17.72 -13.59 -12.64
CA VAL A 29 16.86 -13.58 -11.46
C VAL A 29 17.54 -14.25 -10.27
N ALA A 30 17.31 -13.71 -9.07
CA ALA A 30 17.60 -14.37 -7.80
C ALA A 30 16.39 -14.24 -6.88
N PHE A 31 16.30 -15.13 -5.88
CA PHE A 31 15.13 -15.27 -5.03
C PHE A 31 15.46 -15.13 -3.54
N GLY A 32 14.65 -14.36 -2.83
CA GLY A 32 14.66 -14.31 -1.37
C GLY A 32 14.24 -15.63 -0.74
N GLY A 33 14.71 -15.86 0.49
CA GLY A 33 14.43 -17.10 1.23
C GLY A 33 12.94 -17.34 1.49
N SER A 34 12.14 -16.28 1.49
CA SER A 34 10.69 -16.34 1.69
C SER A 34 9.92 -16.85 0.47
N VAL A 35 10.53 -16.85 -0.72
CA VAL A 35 9.83 -17.19 -1.98
C VAL A 35 9.55 -18.70 -2.06
N PRO A 36 8.27 -19.12 -2.15
CA PRO A 36 7.91 -20.53 -2.25
C PRO A 36 8.50 -21.20 -3.48
N GLY A 37 8.87 -22.48 -3.37
CA GLY A 37 9.48 -23.24 -4.47
C GLY A 37 8.63 -23.30 -5.74
N VAL A 38 7.30 -23.30 -5.62
CA VAL A 38 6.38 -23.24 -6.76
C VAL A 38 6.50 -21.93 -7.54
N VAL A 39 6.69 -20.80 -6.85
CA VAL A 39 6.86 -19.47 -7.45
C VAL A 39 8.19 -19.40 -8.18
N ARG A 40 9.26 -19.91 -7.57
CA ARG A 40 10.59 -20.00 -8.22
C ARG A 40 10.51 -20.75 -9.55
N LYS A 41 9.84 -21.91 -9.55
CA LYS A 41 9.62 -22.72 -10.77
C LYS A 41 8.84 -21.96 -11.84
N LEU A 42 7.78 -21.25 -11.45
CA LEU A 42 6.98 -20.45 -12.39
C LEU A 42 7.80 -19.32 -13.03
N VAL A 43 8.53 -18.54 -12.22
CA VAL A 43 9.36 -17.43 -12.72
C VAL A 43 10.45 -17.91 -13.66
N LEU A 44 11.15 -19.00 -13.31
CA LEU A 44 12.17 -19.60 -14.19
C LEU A 44 11.55 -20.21 -15.45
N GLY A 45 10.34 -20.76 -15.35
CA GLY A 45 9.56 -21.27 -16.49
C GLY A 45 9.21 -20.20 -17.52
N CYS A 46 9.23 -18.91 -17.15
CA CYS A 46 9.05 -17.80 -18.08
C CYS A 46 10.32 -17.39 -18.85
N GLY A 47 11.43 -18.13 -18.72
CA GLY A 47 12.65 -17.92 -19.51
C GLY A 47 13.74 -17.06 -18.86
N LEU A 48 13.55 -16.63 -17.60
CA LEU A 48 14.62 -15.99 -16.82
C LEU A 48 15.68 -17.01 -16.39
N ARG A 49 16.95 -16.57 -16.38
CA ARG A 49 18.08 -17.39 -15.92
C ARG A 49 18.40 -17.08 -14.46
N GLU A 50 18.51 -18.12 -13.64
CA GLU A 50 18.90 -17.96 -12.24
C GLU A 50 20.36 -17.48 -12.11
N SER A 51 20.60 -16.59 -11.16
CA SER A 51 21.92 -16.07 -10.80
C SER A 51 22.02 -15.92 -9.29
N ILE A 52 23.23 -15.68 -8.80
CA ILE A 52 23.45 -15.36 -7.39
C ILE A 52 22.90 -13.96 -7.06
N ALA A 53 22.46 -13.76 -5.81
CA ALA A 53 21.78 -12.54 -5.37
C ALA A 53 22.54 -11.25 -5.74
N GLY A 54 23.86 -11.20 -5.54
CA GLY A 54 24.66 -10.00 -5.82
C GLY A 54 24.84 -9.66 -7.31
N SER A 55 24.51 -10.59 -8.22
CA SER A 55 24.69 -10.41 -9.68
C SER A 55 23.38 -10.45 -10.45
N ALA A 56 22.27 -10.76 -9.79
CA ALA A 56 20.96 -10.80 -10.42
C ALA A 56 20.42 -9.40 -10.72
N THR A 57 19.92 -9.18 -11.93
CA THR A 57 19.30 -7.91 -12.31
C THR A 57 17.84 -7.80 -11.88
N VAL A 58 17.20 -8.93 -11.56
CA VAL A 58 15.87 -9.06 -10.94
C VAL A 58 15.99 -9.79 -9.61
N TRP A 59 15.47 -9.20 -8.54
CA TRP A 59 15.37 -9.82 -7.22
C TRP A 59 13.90 -10.11 -6.92
N VAL A 60 13.51 -11.36 -6.74
CA VAL A 60 12.14 -11.73 -6.36
C VAL A 60 12.10 -12.06 -4.88
N ASP A 61 11.19 -11.46 -4.13
CA ASP A 61 10.98 -11.75 -2.71
C ASP A 61 9.50 -11.70 -2.36
N THR A 62 9.11 -12.34 -1.26
CA THR A 62 7.83 -12.07 -0.59
C THR A 62 8.04 -11.30 0.71
N ASP A 63 9.27 -11.27 1.24
CA ASP A 63 9.61 -10.53 2.46
C ASP A 63 10.22 -9.16 2.09
N PRO A 64 9.46 -8.08 2.28
CA PRO A 64 9.94 -6.73 2.01
C PRO A 64 10.92 -6.22 3.08
N GLY A 65 10.98 -6.89 4.24
CA GLY A 65 11.95 -6.62 5.30
C GLY A 65 13.27 -7.39 5.13
N SER A 66 13.42 -8.22 4.10
CA SER A 66 14.62 -9.02 3.90
C SER A 66 15.85 -8.11 3.65
N PRO A 67 17.05 -8.48 4.12
CA PRO A 67 18.24 -7.63 3.99
C PRO A 67 18.55 -7.20 2.56
N GLU A 68 18.31 -8.08 1.58
CA GLU A 68 18.57 -7.79 0.18
C GLU A 68 17.48 -6.91 -0.44
N THR A 69 16.21 -7.14 -0.11
CA THR A 69 15.11 -6.25 -0.52
C THR A 69 15.33 -4.82 -0.03
N LEU A 70 15.69 -4.66 1.26
CA LEU A 70 15.99 -3.35 1.84
C LEU A 70 17.22 -2.69 1.19
N ARG A 71 18.31 -3.44 0.95
CA ARG A 71 19.51 -2.93 0.29
C ARG A 71 19.19 -2.38 -1.10
N ARG A 72 18.47 -3.15 -1.91
CA ARG A 72 18.13 -2.79 -3.29
C ARG A 72 17.14 -1.62 -3.35
N SER A 73 16.17 -1.60 -2.44
CA SER A 73 15.27 -0.46 -2.29
C SER A 73 16.04 0.82 -1.92
N ALA A 74 16.99 0.75 -0.98
CA ALA A 74 17.82 1.89 -0.59
C ALA A 74 18.74 2.37 -1.73
N ALA A 75 19.13 1.48 -2.65
CA ALA A 75 19.85 1.81 -3.86
C ALA A 75 18.96 2.43 -4.97
N GLY A 76 17.67 2.65 -4.71
CA GLY A 76 16.73 3.24 -5.65
C GLY A 76 16.23 2.27 -6.73
N GLU A 77 16.40 0.96 -6.56
CA GLU A 77 15.81 -0.01 -7.48
C GLU A 77 14.28 0.05 -7.45
N LYS A 78 13.67 -0.13 -8.62
CA LYS A 78 12.23 -0.06 -8.76
C LYS A 78 11.60 -1.33 -8.18
N ILE A 79 10.71 -1.15 -7.20
CA ILE A 79 9.87 -2.22 -6.67
C ILE A 79 8.66 -2.42 -7.60
N ARG A 80 8.33 -3.68 -7.88
CA ARG A 80 7.27 -4.17 -8.79
C ARG A 80 6.60 -5.41 -8.18
N GLY A 81 5.36 -5.71 -8.57
CA GLY A 81 4.59 -6.82 -7.98
C GLY A 81 3.08 -6.64 -8.15
N PRO A 82 2.29 -7.71 -8.30
CA PRO A 82 0.84 -7.63 -8.17
C PRO A 82 0.57 -7.44 -6.67
N GLY A 83 0.22 -6.22 -6.30
CA GLY A 83 0.21 -5.79 -4.91
C GLY A 83 1.44 -5.01 -4.46
N ALA A 84 2.45 -4.75 -5.33
CA ALA A 84 3.46 -3.70 -5.11
C ALA A 84 2.86 -2.31 -5.33
N SER A 85 1.72 -2.09 -4.70
CA SER A 85 1.14 -0.80 -4.43
C SER A 85 2.08 -0.06 -3.50
N GLY A 86 2.19 1.27 -3.66
CA GLY A 86 2.86 2.12 -2.67
C GLY A 86 2.34 1.87 -1.25
N ILE A 87 1.08 1.42 -1.10
CA ILE A 87 0.46 1.04 0.17
C ILE A 87 1.11 -0.19 0.81
N ALA A 88 1.40 -1.23 0.04
CA ALA A 88 2.06 -2.43 0.58
C ALA A 88 3.46 -2.11 1.09
N ALA A 89 4.22 -1.30 0.33
CA ALA A 89 5.53 -0.82 0.76
C ALA A 89 5.42 0.06 2.03
N ALA A 90 4.44 0.97 2.08
CA ALA A 90 4.21 1.82 3.24
C ALA A 90 3.86 1.02 4.50
N ARG A 91 3.02 -0.02 4.39
CA ARG A 91 2.70 -0.93 5.49
C ARG A 91 3.95 -1.58 6.07
N VAL A 92 4.86 -2.04 5.22
CA VAL A 92 6.12 -2.67 5.65
C VAL A 92 7.01 -1.69 6.39
N VAL A 93 7.16 -0.48 5.83
CA VAL A 93 7.92 0.59 6.47
C VAL A 93 7.35 0.87 7.86
N MET A 94 6.02 0.96 8.00
CA MET A 94 5.35 1.17 9.28
C MET A 94 5.58 0.00 10.26
N THR A 95 5.39 -1.24 9.83
CA THR A 95 5.67 -2.43 10.66
C THR A 95 7.12 -2.44 11.15
N ARG A 96 8.07 -2.06 10.28
CA ARG A 96 9.49 -1.93 10.65
C ARG A 96 9.69 -0.78 11.64
N ALA A 97 9.10 0.39 11.39
CA ALA A 97 9.22 1.57 12.23
C ALA A 97 8.80 1.26 13.68
N LEU A 98 7.60 0.70 13.88
CA LEU A 98 7.18 0.30 15.22
C LEU A 98 7.98 -0.92 15.77
N ARG A 99 8.75 -1.64 14.96
CA ARG A 99 9.61 -2.72 15.48
C ARG A 99 10.91 -2.15 16.05
N ILE A 100 11.56 -1.25 15.32
CA ILE A 100 12.92 -0.80 15.64
C ILE A 100 12.98 0.59 16.28
N GLY A 101 12.03 1.46 15.98
CA GLY A 101 11.98 2.85 16.43
C GLY A 101 11.48 2.99 17.87
N GLU A 102 12.19 3.76 18.69
CA GLU A 102 11.84 3.96 20.09
C GLU A 102 10.61 4.85 20.25
N TRP A 103 10.54 5.94 19.47
CA TRP A 103 9.41 6.86 19.51
C TRP A 103 8.14 6.19 18.98
N GLU A 104 8.24 5.48 17.86
CA GLU A 104 7.13 4.79 17.20
C GLU A 104 6.55 3.69 18.09
N ARG A 105 7.40 2.96 18.82
CA ARG A 105 6.95 1.97 19.83
C ARG A 105 6.24 2.59 21.02
N GLY A 106 6.55 3.84 21.35
CA GLY A 106 5.96 4.56 22.47
C GLY A 106 4.56 5.10 22.19
N GLN A 107 4.08 5.02 20.95
CA GLN A 107 2.80 5.61 20.55
C GLN A 107 1.60 4.69 20.82
N ASP A 108 0.46 5.30 21.12
CA ASP A 108 -0.86 4.68 21.12
C ASP A 108 -1.88 5.52 20.33
N HIS A 109 -3.14 5.07 20.27
CA HIS A 109 -4.17 5.79 19.53
C HIS A 109 -4.41 7.21 20.05
N VAL A 110 -4.19 7.46 21.34
CA VAL A 110 -4.48 8.75 21.98
C VAL A 110 -3.29 9.70 21.83
N SER A 111 -2.06 9.20 22.01
CA SER A 111 -0.83 10.00 21.86
C SER A 111 -0.64 10.53 20.44
N LEU A 112 -1.22 9.86 19.44
CA LEU A 112 -1.17 10.25 18.03
C LEU A 112 -2.20 11.32 17.63
N LEU A 113 -3.26 11.54 18.43
CA LEU A 113 -4.33 12.49 18.06
C LEU A 113 -3.87 13.94 17.82
N PRO A 114 -2.91 14.50 18.57
CA PRO A 114 -2.39 15.84 18.28
C PRO A 114 -1.75 15.93 16.89
N TYR A 115 -0.96 14.91 16.50
CA TYR A 115 -0.32 14.84 15.19
C TYR A 115 -1.36 14.71 14.09
N LEU A 116 -2.31 13.77 14.21
CA LEU A 116 -3.40 13.65 13.22
C LEU A 116 -4.18 14.96 13.02
N ARG A 117 -4.37 15.74 14.08
CA ARG A 117 -5.01 17.04 13.98
C ARG A 117 -4.16 18.04 13.20
N GLU A 118 -2.87 18.09 13.47
CA GLU A 118 -1.89 18.93 12.77
C GLU A 118 -1.87 18.57 11.28
N GLU A 119 -1.65 17.31 10.92
CA GLU A 119 -1.61 16.85 9.52
C GLU A 119 -2.91 17.14 8.77
N THR A 120 -4.06 17.08 9.46
CA THR A 120 -5.35 17.41 8.86
C THR A 120 -5.46 18.91 8.54
N GLU A 121 -4.95 19.78 9.40
CA GLU A 121 -4.94 21.22 9.16
C GLU A 121 -3.91 21.61 8.09
N GLU A 122 -2.75 20.97 8.05
CA GLU A 122 -1.73 21.17 7.01
C GLU A 122 -2.25 20.73 5.64
N PHE A 123 -2.88 19.56 5.55
CA PHE A 123 -3.59 19.13 4.34
C PHE A 123 -4.66 20.14 3.92
N ALA A 124 -5.47 20.64 4.86
CA ALA A 124 -6.50 21.64 4.55
C ALA A 124 -5.89 22.95 4.02
N ALA A 125 -4.75 23.38 4.55
CA ALA A 125 -4.03 24.55 4.06
C ALA A 125 -3.46 24.32 2.65
N ALA A 126 -2.80 23.20 2.41
CA ALA A 126 -2.25 22.84 1.10
C ALA A 126 -3.35 22.71 0.03
N ALA A 127 -4.49 22.13 0.38
CA ALA A 127 -5.65 22.02 -0.52
C ALA A 127 -6.20 23.40 -0.92
N ARG A 128 -6.33 24.33 0.03
CA ARG A 128 -6.76 25.72 -0.26
C ARG A 128 -5.76 26.43 -1.14
N ALA A 129 -4.47 26.38 -0.80
CA ALA A 129 -3.42 27.00 -1.60
C ALA A 129 -3.39 26.45 -3.03
N HIS A 130 -3.55 25.14 -3.20
CA HIS A 130 -3.61 24.51 -4.52
C HIS A 130 -4.82 24.99 -5.33
N ALA A 131 -6.00 25.10 -4.71
CA ALA A 131 -7.21 25.59 -5.36
C ALA A 131 -7.07 27.05 -5.84
N ASP A 132 -6.37 27.88 -5.06
CA ASP A 132 -6.14 29.30 -5.37
C ASP A 132 -4.94 29.53 -6.32
N GLY A 133 -4.29 28.46 -6.78
CA GLY A 133 -3.14 28.51 -7.69
C GLY A 133 -1.83 28.95 -7.02
N ALA A 134 -1.82 29.12 -5.69
CA ALA A 134 -0.64 29.49 -4.91
C ALA A 134 0.18 28.27 -4.45
N GLY A 135 -0.44 27.08 -4.41
CA GLY A 135 0.17 25.83 -3.94
C GLY A 135 0.43 24.81 -5.04
N THR A 136 1.39 23.93 -4.81
CA THR A 136 1.80 22.91 -5.78
C THR A 136 1.12 21.56 -5.55
N ALA A 137 0.99 20.77 -6.62
CA ALA A 137 0.53 19.38 -6.50
C ALA A 137 1.48 18.50 -5.66
N THR A 138 2.75 18.89 -5.57
CA THR A 138 3.76 18.19 -4.76
C THR A 138 3.48 18.36 -3.28
N GLU A 139 3.21 19.58 -2.82
CA GLU A 139 2.85 19.89 -1.43
C GLU A 139 1.54 19.18 -1.06
N LEU A 140 0.49 19.32 -1.88
CA LEU A 140 -0.79 18.65 -1.64
C LEU A 140 -0.64 17.12 -1.49
N ARG A 141 0.22 16.52 -2.32
CA ARG A 141 0.53 15.08 -2.23
C ARG A 141 1.34 14.74 -0.98
N GLY A 142 2.23 15.62 -0.54
CA GLY A 142 3.00 15.49 0.71
C GLY A 142 2.06 15.38 1.91
N GLU A 143 1.20 16.38 2.09
CA GLU A 143 0.28 16.40 3.23
C GLU A 143 -0.70 15.20 3.23
N LEU A 144 -1.14 14.76 2.04
CA LEU A 144 -1.94 13.53 1.93
C LEU A 144 -1.16 12.27 2.35
N ALA A 145 0.15 12.25 2.14
CA ALA A 145 1.00 11.16 2.60
C ALA A 145 1.14 11.17 4.13
N ASP A 146 1.14 12.34 4.77
CA ASP A 146 1.20 12.46 6.22
C ASP A 146 -0.14 12.09 6.89
N VAL A 147 -1.28 12.41 6.24
CA VAL A 147 -2.58 11.83 6.66
C VAL A 147 -2.59 10.31 6.53
N LEU A 148 -2.02 9.75 5.45
CA LEU A 148 -1.89 8.29 5.28
C LEU A 148 -0.96 7.68 6.34
N LEU A 149 0.11 8.37 6.74
CA LEU A 149 1.01 7.95 7.81
C LEU A 149 0.23 7.71 9.11
N GLN A 150 -0.68 8.61 9.47
CA GLN A 150 -1.52 8.47 10.68
C GLN A 150 -2.46 7.25 10.58
N VAL A 151 -3.08 7.02 9.42
CA VAL A 151 -3.91 5.82 9.20
C VAL A 151 -3.10 4.53 9.39
N LEU A 152 -1.88 4.48 8.84
CA LEU A 152 -1.00 3.32 8.97
C LEU A 152 -0.54 3.10 10.41
N PHE A 153 -0.24 4.17 11.16
CA PHE A 153 0.11 4.08 12.57
C PHE A 153 -1.00 3.41 13.38
N HIS A 154 -2.24 3.90 13.25
CA HIS A 154 -3.37 3.34 13.99
C HIS A 154 -3.65 1.88 13.59
N ALA A 155 -3.57 1.55 12.30
CA ALA A 155 -3.75 0.19 11.83
C ALA A 155 -2.68 -0.78 12.36
N GLU A 156 -1.40 -0.39 12.35
CA GLU A 156 -0.31 -1.24 12.85
C GLU A 156 -0.34 -1.37 14.40
N ILE A 157 -0.73 -0.33 15.12
CA ILE A 157 -0.95 -0.41 16.58
C ILE A 157 -2.05 -1.41 16.92
N ALA A 158 -3.18 -1.38 16.20
CA ALA A 158 -4.28 -2.32 16.38
C ALA A 158 -3.89 -3.75 15.97
N ALA A 159 -3.16 -3.91 14.86
CA ALA A 159 -2.73 -5.22 14.36
C ALA A 159 -1.84 -5.95 15.38
N ARG A 160 -0.96 -5.22 16.07
CA ARG A 160 -0.09 -5.77 17.13
C ARG A 160 -0.83 -6.26 18.36
N ARG A 161 -2.04 -5.75 18.59
CA ARG A 161 -2.93 -6.19 19.67
C ARG A 161 -3.83 -7.35 19.25
N GLY A 162 -3.83 -7.69 17.95
CA GLY A 162 -4.73 -8.69 17.38
C GLY A 162 -6.15 -8.18 17.17
N ASP A 163 -6.35 -6.86 17.11
CA ASP A 163 -7.67 -6.24 17.01
C ASP A 163 -8.14 -6.14 15.55
N PHE A 164 -7.44 -5.35 14.74
CA PHE A 164 -7.69 -5.16 13.30
C PHE A 164 -6.42 -4.65 12.60
N ASP A 165 -6.34 -4.81 11.28
CA ASP A 165 -5.25 -4.26 10.46
C ASP A 165 -5.72 -3.27 9.39
N LEU A 166 -4.81 -2.90 8.48
CA LEU A 166 -5.12 -1.95 7.40
C LEU A 166 -6.16 -2.50 6.41
N ASP A 167 -6.15 -3.81 6.16
CA ASP A 167 -7.06 -4.45 5.23
C ASP A 167 -8.48 -4.48 5.85
N ASP A 168 -8.60 -4.72 7.16
CA ASP A 168 -9.87 -4.58 7.89
C ASP A 168 -10.45 -3.15 7.83
N VAL A 169 -9.59 -2.12 7.88
CA VAL A 169 -10.00 -0.72 7.71
C VAL A 169 -10.54 -0.47 6.30
N ALA A 170 -9.86 -1.01 5.27
CA ALA A 170 -10.30 -0.90 3.88
C ALA A 170 -11.62 -1.65 3.63
N ASP A 171 -11.80 -2.83 4.23
CA ASP A 171 -13.03 -3.62 4.15
C ASP A 171 -14.19 -2.91 4.86
N SER A 172 -13.93 -2.28 6.01
CA SER A 172 -14.89 -1.46 6.73
C SER A 172 -15.33 -0.25 5.91
N PHE A 173 -14.40 0.41 5.22
CA PHE A 173 -14.70 1.49 4.27
C PHE A 173 -15.58 1.01 3.11
N THR A 174 -15.20 -0.08 2.47
CA THR A 174 -15.93 -0.65 1.31
C THR A 174 -17.33 -1.08 1.71
N SER A 175 -17.46 -1.76 2.85
CA SER A 175 -18.75 -2.19 3.40
C SER A 175 -19.64 -1.00 3.75
N LYS A 176 -19.07 0.10 4.25
CA LYS A 176 -19.79 1.35 4.50
C LYS A 176 -20.31 1.96 3.19
N LEU A 177 -19.50 2.00 2.13
CA LEU A 177 -19.93 2.50 0.83
C LEU A 177 -20.98 1.61 0.17
N ARG A 178 -20.89 0.28 0.27
CA ARG A 178 -21.94 -0.63 -0.22
C ARG A 178 -23.32 -0.30 0.38
N ARG A 179 -23.35 0.13 1.64
CA ARG A 179 -24.59 0.53 2.33
C ARG A 179 -25.04 1.95 1.97
N ARG A 180 -24.11 2.92 1.91
CA ARG A 180 -24.43 4.36 1.79
C ARG A 180 -24.48 4.88 0.35
N ALA A 181 -23.83 4.17 -0.57
CA ALA A 181 -23.71 4.51 -1.98
C ALA A 181 -23.80 3.23 -2.85
N PRO A 182 -24.93 2.48 -2.81
CA PRO A 182 -25.08 1.21 -3.52
C PRO A 182 -24.91 1.33 -5.04
N TYR A 183 -25.18 2.51 -5.60
CA TYR A 183 -24.98 2.80 -7.02
C TYR A 183 -23.53 2.64 -7.50
N LEU A 184 -22.55 2.62 -6.59
CA LEU A 184 -21.16 2.30 -6.93
C LEU A 184 -20.94 0.81 -7.21
N PHE A 185 -21.91 -0.06 -6.90
CA PHE A 185 -21.75 -1.53 -6.90
C PHE A 185 -22.85 -2.28 -7.65
N ASP A 186 -23.94 -1.62 -8.06
CA ASP A 186 -25.13 -2.27 -8.65
C ASP A 186 -25.18 -2.21 -10.20
N GLY A 187 -24.11 -1.74 -10.84
CA GLY A 187 -24.04 -1.60 -12.29
C GLY A 187 -24.63 -0.29 -12.83
N THR A 188 -25.02 0.65 -11.97
CA THR A 188 -25.37 2.01 -12.38
C THR A 188 -24.23 2.64 -13.20
N SER A 189 -24.57 3.10 -14.41
CA SER A 189 -23.61 3.68 -15.36
C SER A 189 -23.83 5.17 -15.65
N ALA A 190 -24.99 5.70 -15.28
CA ALA A 190 -25.31 7.12 -15.38
C ALA A 190 -24.85 7.89 -14.12
N THR A 191 -24.58 9.19 -14.28
CA THR A 191 -24.30 10.07 -13.15
C THR A 191 -25.50 10.11 -12.20
N VAL A 192 -25.23 9.88 -10.92
CA VAL A 192 -26.25 9.92 -9.87
C VAL A 192 -26.37 11.36 -9.33
N PRO A 193 -27.57 11.98 -9.32
CA PRO A 193 -27.76 13.33 -8.77
C PRO A 193 -27.38 13.45 -7.30
N VAL A 194 -26.86 14.61 -6.89
CA VAL A 194 -26.38 14.84 -5.51
C VAL A 194 -27.48 14.61 -4.48
N GLU A 195 -28.70 15.06 -4.76
CA GLU A 195 -29.85 14.91 -3.87
C GLU A 195 -30.17 13.44 -3.59
N GLN A 196 -30.00 12.58 -4.60
CA GLN A 196 -30.14 11.14 -4.45
C GLN A 196 -29.00 10.56 -3.61
N GLN A 197 -27.75 10.99 -3.83
CA GLN A 197 -26.60 10.54 -3.04
C GLN A 197 -26.77 10.90 -1.56
N GLU A 198 -27.19 12.13 -1.26
CA GLU A 198 -27.44 12.60 0.11
C GLU A 198 -28.57 11.82 0.78
N SER A 199 -29.68 11.59 0.05
CA SER A 199 -30.81 10.80 0.55
C SER A 199 -30.40 9.39 0.96
N LEU A 200 -29.64 8.70 0.10
CA LEU A 200 -29.10 7.36 0.38
C LEU A 200 -28.18 7.38 1.61
N TRP A 201 -27.32 8.39 1.73
CA TRP A 201 -26.37 8.50 2.82
C TRP A 201 -27.07 8.72 4.17
N GLN A 202 -28.09 9.58 4.22
CA GLN A 202 -28.87 9.83 5.45
C GLN A 202 -29.71 8.61 5.84
N ALA A 203 -30.36 7.95 4.86
CA ALA A 203 -31.14 6.74 5.11
C ALA A 203 -30.28 5.59 5.64
N ALA A 204 -29.04 5.47 5.19
CA ALA A 204 -28.11 4.46 5.67
C ALA A 204 -27.48 4.79 7.04
N LYS A 205 -27.33 6.08 7.39
CA LYS A 205 -26.92 6.50 8.75
C LYS A 205 -27.98 6.19 9.81
N SER A 206 -29.25 6.37 9.50
CA SER A 206 -30.36 6.16 10.46
C SER A 206 -30.65 4.68 10.76
N ARG A 207 -30.17 3.76 9.92
CA ARG A 207 -30.40 2.30 10.05
C ARG A 207 -29.27 1.54 10.75
N GLY A 208 -28.16 2.19 11.13
CA GLY A 208 -27.07 1.53 11.86
C GLY A 208 -25.76 2.32 11.85
N GLY A 209 -25.37 2.77 13.05
CA GLY A 209 -23.99 3.08 13.41
C GLY A 209 -23.22 1.79 13.64
#